data_AF-A0A433R0G0-F1
#
_entry.id   AF-A0A433R0G0-F1
#
_cell.length_a   1.000
_cell.length_b   1.000
_cell.length_c   1.000
_cell.angle_alpha   90.00
_cell.angle_beta   90.00
_cell.angle_gamma   90.00
#
_symmetry.space_group_name_H-M   'P 1'
#
loop_
_entity.id
_entity.type
_entity.pdbx_description
1 polymer ?
#
loop_
_entity_poly.entity_id
_entity_poly.type
_entity_poly.pdbx_seq_one_letter_code
_entity_poly.pdbx_strand_id
1 'polypeptide(L)'
;MPYLVSLFSASQIGWVTPPEIKLIDRNPTITASVVRASYRSVVTAIVNSFASILRPAYSNSLDWPTWAALSNTVPRLMAALVNRNHSQPCLVPDVLNQVLRHLLPATHATILSETPWDLFASSMVCRSWYIEARPLLDKSIQLGLFRTVIYNNRFDIDGMKRYIDILAESRRNELDDLDQIEQVTIDVSSLEYYRLDQKLNTLKELFHLRPRNLVELKIVIARPNQMYSMTLNEVNNVFHDLRPFSHPIKRLDLKGYRYTTDYTKMNSLLTLLSPQLESLRLTHCTISLGTNSALRMCSRMREVSLSDVHVTGEALAFVLPAWPDLRQFHYTHSNRQKLDHTIEALAISCPRLQSFALVNLGPMDNTAVTISNVCAVVTRCTELRSLRLVRISWVRISWVVGLVLTDASHKRYRRLENLDLEGCLNLDDRVTVGAGWSELRTLSLARCDRLDESFLEWAVGSCPKLEKMVIPGHLMEKTNMWIRWHGFHRHRGNTWKREGGQPVAPLSHYTFRSCLRTPSYADSDVIRKSRAMGVYIGNTSLYQSCGRPLLSQVSIFSVYSFTRRYARVLIFYSPSSLYDLLIHSKVRWGFV
;
A
#
# COMPACT_ATOMS: atom_id res chain seq x y z
N MET A 1 6.17 49.17 52.16
CA MET A 1 7.15 49.05 53.24
C MET A 1 6.87 47.77 54.01
N PRO A 2 7.90 47.01 54.41
CA PRO A 2 9.19 46.87 53.72
C PRO A 2 9.68 45.39 53.74
N TYR A 3 10.44 44.87 52.78
CA TYR A 3 11.88 45.04 52.47
C TYR A 3 12.17 43.94 51.41
N LEU A 4 13.15 43.95 50.49
CA LEU A 4 14.23 44.86 50.11
C LEU A 4 14.69 44.38 48.72
N VAL A 5 14.83 45.31 47.79
CA VAL A 5 15.58 45.16 46.53
C VAL A 5 16.97 45.76 46.77
N SER A 6 18.02 44.99 46.51
CA SER A 6 19.40 45.49 46.31
C SER A 6 20.14 44.45 45.47
N LEU A 7 20.43 44.74 44.19
CA LEU A 7 21.69 45.34 43.71
C LEU A 7 22.93 44.48 44.00
N PHE A 8 23.43 43.81 42.97
CA PHE A 8 24.85 43.82 42.65
C PHE A 8 25.03 43.78 41.12
N SER A 9 25.80 44.74 40.61
CA SER A 9 26.30 44.81 39.25
C SER A 9 27.72 44.22 39.17
N ALA A 10 28.11 43.92 37.92
CA ALA A 10 29.46 43.80 37.41
C ALA A 10 30.27 42.54 37.78
N SER A 11 30.51 41.69 36.78
CA SER A 11 31.87 41.53 36.25
C SER A 11 31.88 40.80 34.91
N GLN A 12 32.77 41.29 34.06
CA GLN A 12 33.14 40.77 32.76
C GLN A 12 33.53 39.29 32.83
N ILE A 13 32.98 38.45 31.94
CA ILE A 13 33.62 37.20 31.55
C ILE A 13 33.59 37.13 30.03
N GLY A 14 34.80 37.11 29.46
CA GLY A 14 35.05 37.12 28.03
C GLY A 14 34.53 35.88 27.32
N TRP A 15 34.31 36.05 26.02
CA TRP A 15 34.08 34.97 25.08
C TRP A 15 35.34 34.09 25.02
N VAL A 16 35.29 32.95 25.71
CA VAL A 16 36.27 31.87 25.52
C VAL A 16 35.73 30.99 24.40
N THR A 17 36.46 30.99 23.29
CA THR A 17 36.32 30.04 22.19
C THR A 17 36.39 28.59 22.72
N PRO A 18 35.56 27.67 22.22
CA PRO A 18 35.64 26.27 22.65
C PRO A 18 36.99 25.68 22.18
N PRO A 19 37.70 24.94 23.05
CA PRO A 19 38.96 24.32 22.66
C PRO A 19 38.69 23.20 21.65
N GLU A 20 39.58 23.11 20.66
CA GLU A 20 39.74 21.95 19.79
C GLU A 20 39.73 20.67 20.62
N ILE A 21 38.74 19.81 20.40
CA ILE A 21 38.71 18.46 20.92
C ILE A 21 39.75 17.66 20.12
N LYS A 22 40.95 17.54 20.69
CA LYS A 22 41.89 16.49 20.32
C LYS A 22 41.24 15.14 20.64
N LEU A 23 41.12 14.29 19.62
CA LEU A 23 40.78 12.88 19.73
C LEU A 23 41.68 12.20 20.77
N ILE A 24 41.09 11.80 21.90
CA ILE A 24 41.71 10.97 22.92
C ILE A 24 41.15 9.55 22.80
N ASP A 25 42.07 8.62 23.03
CA ASP A 25 42.01 7.16 22.96
C ASP A 25 40.69 6.48 23.34
N ARG A 26 40.41 5.44 22.55
CA ARG A 26 39.24 4.58 22.58
C ARG A 26 39.15 3.79 23.89
N ASN A 27 37.99 3.85 24.53
CA ASN A 27 37.65 3.06 25.71
C ASN A 27 37.35 1.58 25.30
N PRO A 28 38.18 0.58 25.68
CA PRO A 28 38.13 -0.79 25.14
C PRO A 28 37.16 -1.75 25.85
N THR A 29 36.47 -1.29 26.90
CA THR A 29 35.77 -2.18 27.85
C THR A 29 34.46 -2.76 27.33
N ILE A 30 33.73 -2.06 26.45
CA ILE A 30 32.45 -2.56 25.89
C ILE A 30 32.68 -3.44 24.65
N THR A 31 33.68 -3.12 23.82
CA THR A 31 34.15 -3.98 22.72
C THR A 31 34.54 -5.38 23.20
N ALA A 32 35.12 -5.51 24.40
CA ALA A 32 35.59 -6.80 24.88
C ALA A 32 34.46 -7.79 25.20
N SER A 33 33.26 -7.37 25.62
CA SER A 33 32.22 -8.32 26.05
C SER A 33 31.46 -8.92 24.88
N VAL A 34 31.01 -8.09 23.93
CA VAL A 34 30.29 -8.54 22.72
C VAL A 34 31.24 -9.28 21.78
N VAL A 35 32.47 -8.80 21.62
CA VAL A 35 33.49 -9.50 20.82
C VAL A 35 33.95 -10.77 21.53
N ARG A 36 34.12 -10.82 22.87
CA ARG A 36 34.43 -12.11 23.55
C ARG A 36 33.29 -13.10 23.48
N ALA A 37 32.04 -12.67 23.58
CA ALA A 37 30.88 -13.55 23.48
C ALA A 37 30.75 -14.11 22.05
N SER A 38 30.90 -13.25 21.04
CA SER A 38 30.89 -13.66 19.62
C SER A 38 32.11 -14.50 19.28
N TYR A 39 33.30 -14.14 19.76
CA TYR A 39 34.52 -14.91 19.58
C TYR A 39 34.43 -16.27 20.28
N ARG A 40 33.85 -16.37 21.49
CA ARG A 40 33.59 -17.67 22.13
C ARG A 40 32.56 -18.49 21.34
N SER A 41 31.47 -17.87 20.89
CA SER A 41 30.46 -18.54 20.06
C SER A 41 31.08 -19.06 18.77
N VAL A 42 31.90 -18.26 18.10
CA VAL A 42 32.58 -18.62 16.86
C VAL A 42 33.69 -19.63 17.10
N VAL A 43 34.51 -19.51 18.14
CA VAL A 43 35.50 -20.55 18.49
C VAL A 43 34.79 -21.86 18.80
N THR A 44 33.65 -21.83 19.50
CA THR A 44 32.84 -23.02 19.77
C THR A 44 32.23 -23.59 18.49
N ALA A 45 31.73 -22.73 17.59
CA ALA A 45 31.21 -23.14 16.28
C ALA A 45 32.33 -23.72 15.39
N ILE A 46 33.51 -23.11 15.36
CA ILE A 46 34.69 -23.62 14.65
C ILE A 46 35.08 -24.99 15.22
N VAL A 47 35.19 -25.12 16.54
CA VAL A 47 35.53 -26.39 17.20
C VAL A 47 34.46 -27.46 16.90
N ASN A 48 33.18 -27.11 16.94
CA ASN A 48 32.08 -28.04 16.65
C ASN A 48 32.00 -28.41 15.16
N SER A 49 32.25 -27.47 14.26
CA SER A 49 32.34 -27.71 12.81
C SER A 49 33.51 -28.62 12.49
N PHE A 50 34.70 -28.35 13.03
CA PHE A 50 35.86 -29.24 12.90
C PHE A 50 35.55 -30.64 13.46
N ALA A 51 34.92 -30.74 14.64
CA ALA A 51 34.52 -32.01 15.20
C ALA A 51 33.48 -32.75 14.32
N SER A 52 32.57 -32.03 13.67
CA SER A 52 31.55 -32.58 12.78
C SER A 52 32.08 -32.99 11.41
N ILE A 53 33.10 -32.30 10.89
CA ILE A 53 33.80 -32.62 9.63
C ILE A 53 34.73 -33.82 9.84
N LEU A 54 35.37 -33.91 11.01
CA LEU A 54 36.29 -35.01 11.34
C LEU A 54 35.56 -36.28 11.81
N ARG A 55 34.32 -36.19 12.33
CA ARG A 55 33.56 -37.35 12.82
C ARG A 55 33.31 -38.44 11.77
N PRO A 56 32.87 -38.12 10.54
CA PRO A 56 32.64 -39.15 9.51
C PRO A 56 33.94 -39.78 9.01
N ALA A 57 35.04 -39.03 8.99
CA ALA A 57 36.33 -39.48 8.46
C ALA A 57 37.06 -40.47 9.39
N TYR A 58 36.70 -40.54 10.68
CA TYR A 58 37.44 -41.31 11.69
C TYR A 58 36.56 -42.19 12.59
N SER A 59 35.31 -42.43 12.20
CA SER A 59 34.31 -43.12 13.05
C SER A 59 34.63 -44.56 13.42
N ASN A 60 35.66 -45.20 12.84
CA ASN A 60 35.95 -46.62 13.05
C ASN A 60 37.36 -46.97 13.57
N SER A 61 38.26 -46.02 13.92
CA SER A 61 39.64 -46.44 14.25
C SER A 61 40.45 -45.61 15.25
N LEU A 62 39.85 -44.72 16.04
CA LEU A 62 40.62 -43.91 17.02
C LEU A 62 40.05 -44.02 18.43
N ASP A 63 40.85 -44.58 19.33
CA ASP A 63 40.57 -44.71 20.74
C ASP A 63 40.41 -43.32 21.40
N TRP A 64 39.55 -43.26 22.43
CA TRP A 64 39.25 -42.06 23.23
C TRP A 64 40.44 -41.18 23.65
N PRO A 65 41.64 -41.72 23.98
CA PRO A 65 42.82 -40.90 24.30
C PRO A 65 43.27 -39.99 23.15
N THR A 66 43.07 -40.42 21.90
CA THR A 66 43.45 -39.66 20.70
C THR A 66 42.49 -38.52 20.42
N TRP A 67 41.20 -38.67 20.76
CA TRP A 67 40.23 -37.58 20.75
C TRP A 67 40.54 -36.52 21.81
N ALA A 68 40.97 -36.93 23.01
CA ALA A 68 41.44 -36.01 24.05
C ALA A 68 42.74 -35.30 23.66
N ALA A 69 43.62 -35.95 22.90
CA ALA A 69 44.82 -35.33 22.33
C ALA A 69 44.46 -34.30 21.25
N LEU A 70 43.47 -34.59 20.39
CA LEU A 70 42.94 -33.67 19.37
C LEU A 70 42.24 -32.45 19.98
N SER A 71 41.43 -32.63 21.04
CA SER A 71 40.79 -31.51 21.74
C SER A 71 41.80 -30.57 22.41
N ASN A 72 42.98 -31.07 22.77
CA ASN A 72 44.09 -30.29 23.33
C ASN A 72 45.00 -29.68 22.26
N THR A 73 45.04 -30.23 21.04
CA THR A 73 45.85 -29.70 19.93
C THR A 73 45.13 -28.62 19.14
N VAL A 74 43.80 -28.67 18.99
CA VAL A 74 43.04 -27.61 18.29
C VAL A 74 43.26 -26.22 18.91
N PRO A 75 43.24 -26.01 20.24
CA PRO A 75 43.60 -24.73 20.85
C PRO A 75 45.04 -24.31 20.56
N ARG A 76 45.98 -25.26 20.45
CA ARG A 76 47.41 -24.99 20.13
C ARG A 76 47.62 -24.67 18.65
N LEU A 77 46.88 -25.31 17.75
CA LEU A 77 46.88 -25.03 16.31
C LEU A 77 46.23 -23.68 16.02
N MET A 78 45.15 -23.34 16.73
CA MET A 78 44.55 -22.01 16.68
C MET A 78 45.50 -20.95 17.27
N ALA A 79 46.23 -21.26 18.35
CA ALA A 79 47.28 -20.37 18.88
C ALA A 79 48.48 -20.22 17.92
N ALA A 80 48.75 -21.21 17.06
CA ALA A 80 49.81 -21.16 16.04
C ALA A 80 49.37 -20.43 14.75
N LEU A 81 48.07 -20.51 14.39
CA LEU A 81 47.48 -19.75 13.29
C LEU A 81 47.28 -18.26 13.63
N VAL A 82 47.24 -17.93 14.92
CA VAL A 82 47.43 -16.55 15.42
C VAL A 82 48.92 -16.21 15.31
N ASN A 83 49.36 -15.95 14.08
CA ASN A 83 50.70 -15.48 13.79
C ASN A 83 50.89 -14.12 14.49
N ARG A 84 51.79 -14.05 15.48
CA ARG A 84 51.96 -12.88 16.37
C ARG A 84 52.30 -11.57 15.64
N ASN A 85 52.63 -11.63 14.35
CA ASN A 85 52.97 -10.48 13.51
C ASN A 85 51.83 -10.01 12.59
N HIS A 86 50.66 -10.67 12.60
CA HIS A 86 49.49 -10.21 11.86
C HIS A 86 48.40 -9.78 12.84
N SER A 87 48.18 -8.48 12.90
CA SER A 87 47.20 -7.80 13.76
C SER A 87 45.74 -8.10 13.40
N GLN A 88 45.47 -9.01 12.45
CA GLN A 88 44.12 -9.45 12.10
C GLN A 88 44.08 -10.98 11.93
N PRO A 89 43.12 -11.67 12.58
CA PRO A 89 42.88 -13.09 12.35
C PRO A 89 42.37 -13.30 10.92
N CYS A 90 43.23 -13.78 10.03
CA CYS A 90 42.91 -13.99 8.62
C CYS A 90 42.75 -15.50 8.37
N LEU A 91 41.52 -16.00 8.45
CA LEU A 91 41.17 -17.31 7.90
C LEU A 91 41.09 -17.19 6.37
N VAL A 92 41.44 -18.25 5.65
CA VAL A 92 41.21 -18.32 4.20
C VAL A 92 39.71 -18.13 3.94
N PRO A 93 39.29 -17.29 2.99
CA PRO A 93 37.88 -16.97 2.73
C PRO A 93 36.96 -18.19 2.66
N ASP A 94 37.38 -19.27 1.98
CA ASP A 94 36.58 -20.50 1.86
C ASP A 94 36.33 -21.19 3.21
N VAL A 95 37.35 -21.25 4.07
CA VAL A 95 37.23 -21.84 5.41
C VAL A 95 36.32 -20.97 6.28
N LEU A 96 36.49 -19.65 6.21
CA LEU A 96 35.63 -18.71 6.91
C LEU A 96 34.17 -18.83 6.45
N ASN A 97 33.95 -18.90 5.13
CA ASN A 97 32.62 -19.08 4.54
C ASN A 97 31.96 -20.36 5.05
N GLN A 98 32.69 -21.48 5.10
CA GLN A 98 32.19 -22.73 5.66
C GLN A 98 31.80 -22.60 7.12
N VAL A 99 32.65 -21.97 7.96
CA VAL A 99 32.35 -21.70 9.37
C VAL A 99 31.07 -20.87 9.51
N LEU A 100 30.96 -19.78 8.76
CA LEU A 100 29.80 -18.88 8.82
C LEU A 100 28.50 -19.56 8.36
N ARG A 101 28.55 -20.55 7.46
CA ARG A 101 27.37 -21.35 7.07
C ARG A 101 26.80 -22.18 8.23
N HIS A 102 27.61 -22.55 9.21
CA HIS A 102 27.11 -23.24 10.40
C HIS A 102 26.36 -22.33 11.36
N LEU A 103 26.45 -21.01 11.18
CA LEU A 103 25.66 -20.02 11.91
C LEU A 103 24.32 -19.72 11.23
N LEU A 104 24.06 -20.31 10.07
CA LEU A 104 22.79 -20.15 9.37
C LEU A 104 21.68 -20.95 10.07
N PRO A 105 20.48 -20.38 10.19
CA PRO A 105 19.34 -21.13 10.66
C PRO A 105 18.95 -22.18 9.61
N ALA A 106 18.36 -23.29 10.05
CA ALA A 106 17.90 -24.35 9.13
C ALA A 106 16.79 -23.87 8.19
N THR A 107 16.03 -22.85 8.59
CA THR A 107 14.95 -22.24 7.83
C THR A 107 15.24 -20.77 7.58
N HIS A 108 14.79 -20.28 6.42
CA HIS A 108 14.86 -18.86 6.08
C HIS A 108 14.13 -18.01 7.13
N ALA A 109 14.79 -16.99 7.68
CA ALA A 109 14.19 -16.14 8.69
C ALA A 109 13.06 -15.30 8.07
N THR A 110 11.84 -15.46 8.58
CA THR A 110 10.64 -14.73 8.14
C THR A 110 10.24 -13.63 9.13
N ILE A 111 10.80 -13.66 10.33
CA ILE A 111 10.62 -12.69 11.40
C ILE A 111 11.98 -12.38 12.03
N LEU A 112 12.17 -11.16 12.56
CA LEU A 112 13.48 -10.78 13.12
C LEU A 112 13.91 -11.67 14.30
N SER A 113 13.00 -12.33 15.03
CA SER A 113 13.37 -13.26 16.11
C SER A 113 14.09 -14.52 15.60
N GLU A 114 13.94 -14.86 14.32
CA GLU A 114 14.64 -15.96 13.64
C GLU A 114 15.96 -15.50 13.00
N THR A 115 16.32 -14.22 13.13
CA THR A 115 17.53 -13.67 12.52
C THR A 115 18.77 -14.36 13.11
N PRO A 116 19.73 -14.79 12.29
CA PRO A 116 21.01 -15.33 12.77
C PRO A 116 21.88 -14.23 13.36
N TRP A 117 21.56 -13.80 14.57
CA TRP A 117 22.28 -12.74 15.29
C TRP A 117 23.76 -13.06 15.48
N ASP A 118 24.12 -14.34 15.55
CA ASP A 118 25.52 -14.77 15.66
C ASP A 118 26.28 -14.59 14.35
N LEU A 119 25.63 -14.81 13.20
CA LEU A 119 26.21 -14.51 11.89
C LEU A 119 26.40 -13.00 11.73
N PHE A 120 25.42 -12.21 12.17
CA PHE A 120 25.52 -10.76 12.14
C PHE A 120 26.65 -10.24 13.04
N ALA A 121 26.74 -10.76 14.26
CA ALA A 121 27.83 -10.42 15.18
C ALA A 121 29.20 -10.83 14.62
N SER A 122 29.27 -11.99 13.95
CA SER A 122 30.49 -12.46 13.27
C SER A 122 30.89 -11.53 12.13
N SER A 123 29.93 -10.97 11.39
CA SER A 123 30.22 -10.01 10.31
C SER A 123 30.94 -8.74 10.80
N MET A 124 30.85 -8.42 12.09
CA MET A 124 31.46 -7.22 12.69
C MET A 124 32.87 -7.46 13.26
N VAL A 125 33.43 -8.67 13.13
CA VAL A 125 34.77 -9.00 13.67
C VAL A 125 35.88 -8.27 12.91
N CYS A 126 35.85 -8.32 11.58
CA CYS A 126 36.76 -7.58 10.71
C CYS A 126 36.19 -7.50 9.29
N ARG A 127 36.82 -6.71 8.41
CA ARG A 127 36.36 -6.50 7.04
C ARG A 127 36.27 -7.78 6.21
N SER A 128 37.20 -8.72 6.39
CA SER A 128 37.15 -10.01 5.69
C SER A 128 35.94 -10.84 6.11
N TRP A 129 35.60 -10.86 7.40
CA TRP A 129 34.41 -11.55 7.90
C TRP A 129 33.13 -10.88 7.44
N TYR A 130 33.10 -9.55 7.40
CA TYR A 130 31.98 -8.82 6.81
C TYR A 130 31.73 -9.23 5.35
N ILE A 131 32.78 -9.25 4.52
CA ILE A 131 32.70 -9.61 3.10
C ILE A 131 32.16 -11.04 2.92
N GLU A 132 32.59 -11.99 3.75
CA GLU A 132 32.12 -13.38 3.67
C GLU A 132 30.73 -13.60 4.28
N ALA A 133 30.39 -12.90 5.36
CA ALA A 133 29.11 -13.03 6.05
C ALA A 133 27.97 -12.34 5.29
N ARG A 134 28.24 -11.21 4.63
CA ARG A 134 27.20 -10.38 4.01
C ARG A 134 26.36 -11.13 2.96
N PRO A 135 26.94 -11.89 2.00
CA PRO A 135 26.14 -12.68 1.06
C PRO A 135 25.31 -13.77 1.75
N LEU A 136 25.74 -14.28 2.91
CA LEU A 136 24.99 -15.27 3.68
C LEU A 136 23.82 -14.61 4.43
N LEU A 137 24.00 -13.40 4.96
CA LEU A 137 22.93 -12.60 5.55
C LEU A 137 21.87 -12.25 4.50
N ASP A 138 22.27 -11.75 3.33
CA ASP A 138 21.36 -11.40 2.24
C ASP A 138 20.57 -12.62 1.71
N LYS A 139 21.17 -13.81 1.78
CA LYS A 139 20.52 -15.08 1.40
C LYS A 139 19.66 -15.70 2.49
N SER A 140 19.83 -15.34 3.76
CA SER A 140 19.14 -15.99 4.88
C SER A 140 18.02 -15.15 5.46
N ILE A 141 18.06 -13.84 5.23
CA ILE A 141 17.12 -12.87 5.75
C ILE A 141 16.41 -12.24 4.57
N GLN A 142 15.08 -12.26 4.59
CA GLN A 142 14.30 -11.55 3.58
C GLN A 142 14.69 -10.07 3.63
N LEU A 143 15.19 -9.50 2.52
CA LEU A 143 15.69 -8.11 2.46
C LEU A 143 14.74 -7.08 3.10
N GLY A 144 13.42 -7.32 3.04
CA GLY A 144 12.41 -6.47 3.66
C GLY A 144 12.46 -6.46 5.20
N LEU A 145 12.96 -7.51 5.86
CA LEU A 145 13.05 -7.60 7.32
C LEU A 145 14.09 -6.64 7.90
N PHE A 146 15.20 -6.41 7.21
CA PHE A 146 16.18 -5.39 7.64
C PHE A 146 15.71 -3.98 7.37
N ARG A 147 15.04 -3.77 6.23
CA ARG A 147 14.52 -2.46 5.86
C ARG A 147 13.36 -2.02 6.76
N THR A 148 12.61 -2.98 7.31
CA THR A 148 11.44 -2.71 8.16
C THR A 148 11.64 -3.29 9.57
N VAL A 149 11.97 -2.43 10.52
CA VAL A 149 12.02 -2.81 11.94
C VAL A 149 10.60 -2.82 12.50
N ILE A 150 10.12 -3.98 12.96
CA ILE A 150 8.80 -4.12 13.56
C ILE A 150 8.93 -4.24 15.08
N TYR A 151 8.51 -3.20 15.78
CA TYR A 151 8.47 -3.14 17.23
C TYR A 151 7.12 -3.68 17.72
N ASN A 152 7.06 -4.98 18.04
CA ASN A 152 5.86 -5.64 18.57
C ASN A 152 6.16 -6.67 19.69
N ASN A 153 5.14 -7.38 20.19
CA ASN A 153 5.29 -8.40 21.25
C ASN A 153 6.01 -9.68 20.85
N ARG A 154 6.27 -9.89 19.57
CA ARG A 154 7.05 -11.06 19.15
C ARG A 154 8.52 -10.89 19.53
N PHE A 155 8.93 -9.68 19.89
CA PHE A 155 10.26 -9.43 20.42
C PHE A 155 10.25 -9.39 21.93
N ASP A 156 11.04 -10.29 22.50
CA ASP A 156 11.55 -10.06 23.84
C ASP A 156 12.47 -8.82 23.82
N ILE A 157 12.48 -8.10 24.94
CA ILE A 157 13.22 -6.86 25.11
C ILE A 157 14.71 -7.10 24.89
N ASP A 158 15.21 -8.22 25.40
CA ASP A 158 16.62 -8.61 25.26
C ASP A 158 16.99 -8.83 23.79
N GLY A 159 16.07 -9.37 22.99
CA GLY A 159 16.25 -9.52 21.54
C GLY A 159 16.35 -8.18 20.83
N MET A 160 15.47 -7.22 21.13
CA MET A 160 15.54 -5.87 20.54
C MET A 160 16.78 -5.12 20.98
N LYS A 161 17.15 -5.21 22.26
CA LYS A 161 18.34 -4.59 22.79
C LYS A 161 19.59 -5.13 22.09
N ARG A 162 19.70 -6.46 21.97
CA ARG A 162 20.78 -7.11 21.23
C ARG A 162 20.83 -6.62 19.77
N TYR A 163 19.69 -6.47 19.10
CA TYR A 163 19.64 -5.93 17.75
C TYR A 163 20.17 -4.49 17.67
N ILE A 164 19.74 -3.62 18.58
CA ILE A 164 20.20 -2.23 18.64
C ILE A 164 21.70 -2.15 18.95
N ASP A 165 22.19 -2.97 19.88
CA ASP A 165 23.63 -3.05 20.19
C ASP A 165 24.44 -3.46 18.97
N ILE A 166 23.93 -4.42 18.19
CA ILE A 166 24.51 -4.86 16.92
C ILE A 166 24.54 -3.71 15.91
N LEU A 167 23.46 -2.96 15.73
CA LEU A 167 23.43 -1.80 14.83
C LEU A 167 24.39 -0.70 15.27
N ALA A 168 24.50 -0.47 16.59
CA ALA A 168 25.43 0.48 17.16
C ALA A 168 26.89 0.07 16.93
N GLU A 169 27.20 -1.22 17.04
CA GLU A 169 28.52 -1.78 16.72
C GLU A 169 28.80 -1.72 15.22
N SER A 170 27.83 -2.07 14.38
CA SER A 170 27.93 -1.95 12.91
C SER A 170 28.30 -0.52 12.50
N ARG A 171 27.60 0.48 13.05
CA ARG A 171 27.92 1.91 12.83
C ARG A 171 29.33 2.28 13.32
N ARG A 172 29.76 1.77 14.47
CA ARG A 172 31.12 2.01 15.01
C ARG A 172 32.22 1.42 14.12
N ASN A 173 31.91 0.36 13.38
CA ASN A 173 32.80 -0.27 12.41
C ASN A 173 32.63 0.29 10.98
N GLU A 174 31.90 1.41 10.83
CA GLU A 174 31.64 2.07 9.53
C GLU A 174 30.93 1.15 8.51
N LEU A 175 30.14 0.20 9.02
CA LEU A 175 29.27 -0.64 8.20
C LEU A 175 27.92 0.08 7.98
N ASP A 176 27.25 -0.29 6.89
CA ASP A 176 26.07 0.41 6.38
C ASP A 176 24.74 -0.15 6.90
N ASP A 177 24.76 -1.17 7.77
CA ASP A 177 23.55 -1.92 8.13
C ASP A 177 22.46 -1.04 8.75
N LEU A 178 22.84 -0.07 9.58
CA LEU A 178 21.92 0.90 10.17
C LEU A 178 21.24 1.78 9.11
N ASP A 179 21.97 2.14 8.06
CA ASP A 179 21.45 2.95 6.96
C ASP A 179 20.58 2.11 6.02
N GLN A 180 20.46 0.79 6.19
CA GLN A 180 19.50 -0.01 5.43
C GLN A 180 18.07 0.08 6.01
N ILE A 181 17.90 0.65 7.21
CA ILE A 181 16.59 0.80 7.84
C ILE A 181 15.82 1.93 7.16
N GLU A 182 14.76 1.57 6.44
CA GLU A 182 13.89 2.49 5.72
C GLU A 182 12.58 2.77 6.47
N GLN A 183 12.13 1.82 7.29
CA GLN A 183 10.84 1.84 7.96
C GLN A 183 10.93 1.33 9.40
N VAL A 184 10.25 2.02 10.31
CA VAL A 184 9.99 1.55 11.68
C VAL A 184 8.49 1.42 11.89
N THR A 185 8.02 0.24 12.30
CA THR A 185 6.63 -0.02 12.69
C THR A 185 6.52 -0.20 14.19
N ILE A 186 5.77 0.65 14.88
CA ILE A 186 5.52 0.58 16.32
C ILE A 186 4.10 0.06 16.54
N ASP A 187 3.97 -1.17 17.05
CA ASP A 187 2.69 -1.73 17.44
C ASP A 187 2.43 -1.49 18.93
N VAL A 188 1.79 -0.36 19.22
CA VAL A 188 1.44 0.07 20.58
C VAL A 188 0.49 -0.92 21.26
N SER A 189 -0.36 -1.60 20.48
CA SER A 189 -1.30 -2.59 21.03
C SER A 189 -0.61 -3.78 21.64
N SER A 190 0.59 -4.07 21.15
CA SER A 190 1.38 -5.16 21.64
C SER A 190 2.09 -4.75 22.95
N LEU A 191 2.61 -3.53 23.08
CA LEU A 191 3.43 -3.12 24.24
C LEU A 191 2.79 -3.49 25.60
N GLU A 192 3.31 -4.55 26.21
CA GLU A 192 2.84 -5.04 27.51
C GLU A 192 3.12 -3.98 28.59
N TYR A 193 2.09 -3.65 29.37
CA TYR A 193 2.14 -2.54 30.33
C TYR A 193 3.31 -2.65 31.32
N TYR A 194 3.55 -3.84 31.89
CA TYR A 194 4.59 -4.08 32.90
C TYR A 194 6.03 -3.98 32.37
N ARG A 195 6.18 -3.84 31.05
CA ARG A 195 7.47 -3.81 30.33
C ARG A 195 7.57 -2.60 29.39
N LEU A 196 6.63 -1.68 29.48
CA LEU A 196 6.46 -0.58 28.55
C LEU A 196 7.67 0.37 28.59
N ASP A 197 8.11 0.81 29.76
CA ASP A 197 9.25 1.71 29.91
C ASP A 197 10.53 1.14 29.27
N GLN A 198 10.82 -0.14 29.53
CA GLN A 198 11.99 -0.81 28.97
C GLN A 198 11.89 -0.88 27.44
N LYS A 199 10.69 -1.21 26.93
CA LYS A 199 10.44 -1.24 25.49
C LYS A 199 10.63 0.15 24.85
N LEU A 200 10.04 1.17 25.44
CA LEU A 200 10.19 2.55 24.97
C LEU A 200 11.64 3.04 25.06
N ASN A 201 12.40 2.64 26.07
CA ASN A 201 13.83 2.96 26.16
C ASN A 201 14.65 2.32 25.04
N THR A 202 14.42 1.04 24.72
CA THR A 202 15.09 0.42 23.54
C THR A 202 14.70 1.13 22.24
N LEU A 203 13.43 1.54 22.09
CA LEU A 203 13.01 2.32 20.93
C LEU A 203 13.74 3.67 20.86
N LYS A 204 13.88 4.38 22.00
CA LYS A 204 14.68 5.61 22.07
C LYS A 204 16.11 5.35 21.63
N GLU A 205 16.76 4.30 22.14
CA GLU A 205 18.14 3.94 21.77
C GLU A 205 18.28 3.75 20.25
N LEU A 206 17.35 3.05 19.60
CA LEU A 206 17.32 2.91 18.14
C LEU A 206 17.31 4.27 17.41
N PHE A 207 16.45 5.19 17.84
CA PHE A 207 16.39 6.52 17.22
C PHE A 207 17.63 7.37 17.51
N HIS A 208 18.27 7.21 18.67
CA HIS A 208 19.55 7.85 18.98
C HIS A 208 20.67 7.39 18.06
N LEU A 209 20.57 6.19 17.47
CA LEU A 209 21.50 5.75 16.43
C LEU A 209 21.37 6.56 15.14
N ARG A 210 20.29 7.31 14.89
CA ARG A 210 20.09 8.14 13.69
C ARG A 210 20.22 7.36 12.37
N PRO A 211 19.32 6.41 12.08
CA PRO A 211 19.26 5.76 10.78
C PRO A 211 18.98 6.80 9.68
N ARG A 212 19.90 6.97 8.72
CA ARG A 212 19.81 8.08 7.74
C ARG A 212 18.71 7.89 6.71
N ASN A 213 18.39 6.64 6.40
CA ASN A 213 17.40 6.29 5.39
C ASN A 213 16.01 6.00 5.98
N LEU A 214 15.79 6.28 7.27
CA LEU A 214 14.49 6.09 7.91
C LEU A 214 13.48 7.09 7.37
N VAL A 215 12.76 6.69 6.32
CA VAL A 215 11.81 7.53 5.60
C VAL A 215 10.36 7.31 6.04
N GLU A 216 10.05 6.17 6.66
CA GLU A 216 8.69 5.78 7.00
C GLU A 216 8.53 5.38 8.47
N LEU A 217 7.55 6.01 9.12
CA LEU A 217 7.12 5.66 10.46
C LEU A 217 5.69 5.12 10.39
N LYS A 218 5.47 3.92 10.92
CA LYS A 218 4.16 3.32 11.02
C LYS A 218 3.81 3.07 12.48
N ILE A 219 2.64 3.49 12.92
CA ILE A 219 2.19 3.33 14.30
C ILE A 219 0.83 2.65 14.28
N VAL A 220 0.74 1.52 14.96
CA VAL A 220 -0.48 0.71 15.07
C VAL A 220 -0.97 0.76 16.51
N ILE A 221 -2.21 1.25 16.68
CA ILE A 221 -2.93 1.39 17.94
C ILE A 221 -4.19 0.53 17.81
N ALA A 222 -4.03 -0.80 17.87
CA ALA A 222 -5.16 -1.72 17.84
C ALA A 222 -5.73 -1.94 19.26
N ARG A 223 -7.06 -1.97 19.39
CA ARG A 223 -7.81 -2.39 20.62
C ARG A 223 -7.45 -1.62 21.91
N PRO A 224 -8.03 -0.42 22.13
CA PRO A 224 -8.00 0.27 23.40
C PRO A 224 -8.91 -0.46 24.39
N ASN A 225 -8.42 -1.53 25.01
CA ASN A 225 -8.98 -1.92 26.31
C ASN A 225 -8.74 -0.76 27.30
N GLN A 226 -9.49 -0.68 28.39
CA GLN A 226 -9.55 0.53 29.24
C GLN A 226 -8.21 1.00 29.88
N MET A 227 -7.08 0.30 29.70
CA MET A 227 -5.79 0.57 30.35
C MET A 227 -4.82 1.53 29.61
N TYR A 228 -5.13 2.08 28.42
CA TYR A 228 -4.13 2.70 27.53
C TYR A 228 -3.91 4.21 27.60
N SER A 229 -4.65 4.98 28.41
CA SER A 229 -4.42 6.44 28.46
C SER A 229 -2.99 6.78 28.94
N MET A 230 -2.44 6.00 29.87
CA MET A 230 -1.05 6.09 30.34
C MET A 230 -0.05 5.69 29.25
N THR A 231 -0.24 4.55 28.58
CA THR A 231 0.67 4.09 27.52
C THR A 231 0.84 5.09 26.40
N LEU A 232 -0.24 5.76 25.98
CA LEU A 232 -0.14 6.80 24.95
C LEU A 232 0.64 8.04 25.44
N ASN A 233 0.63 8.37 26.74
CA ASN A 233 1.46 9.47 27.28
C ASN A 233 2.95 9.13 27.14
N GLU A 234 3.34 7.92 27.52
CA GLU A 234 4.73 7.50 27.49
C GLU A 234 5.26 7.37 26.07
N VAL A 235 4.46 6.79 25.16
CA VAL A 235 4.80 6.75 23.72
C VAL A 235 4.92 8.17 23.17
N ASN A 236 4.09 9.10 23.62
CA ASN A 236 4.22 10.51 23.25
C ASN A 236 5.50 11.17 23.75
N ASN A 237 5.95 10.83 24.96
CA ASN A 237 7.22 11.31 25.48
C ASN A 237 8.37 10.80 24.60
N VAL A 238 8.31 9.55 24.13
CA VAL A 238 9.25 9.06 23.12
C VAL A 238 9.22 9.94 21.87
N PHE A 239 8.04 10.29 21.35
CA PHE A 239 7.93 11.15 20.17
C PHE A 239 8.45 12.57 20.40
N HIS A 240 8.29 13.15 21.58
CA HIS A 240 8.94 14.41 21.93
C HIS A 240 10.46 14.28 21.91
N ASP A 241 10.99 13.16 22.41
CA ASP A 241 12.42 12.83 22.34
C ASP A 241 12.88 12.56 20.90
N LEU A 242 11.96 12.22 19.98
CA LEU A 242 12.27 12.07 18.55
C LEU A 242 12.51 13.38 17.81
N ARG A 243 12.33 14.53 18.45
CA ARG A 243 12.47 15.85 17.80
C ARG A 243 13.76 16.00 16.97
N PRO A 244 14.96 15.61 17.46
CA PRO A 244 16.20 15.71 16.69
C PRO A 244 16.23 14.80 15.45
N PHE A 245 15.44 13.72 15.46
CA PHE A 245 15.46 12.63 14.47
C PHE A 245 14.27 12.68 13.51
N SER A 246 13.47 13.75 13.55
CA SER A 246 12.32 13.91 12.67
C SER A 246 12.71 14.06 11.20
N HIS A 247 13.89 14.67 10.93
CA HIS A 247 14.32 15.11 9.60
C HIS A 247 14.21 14.12 8.42
N PRO A 248 14.51 12.81 8.55
CA PRO A 248 14.42 11.89 7.43
C PRO A 248 13.00 11.35 7.19
N ILE A 249 12.08 11.46 8.16
CA ILE A 249 10.76 10.82 8.10
C ILE A 249 9.82 11.62 7.19
N LYS A 250 9.55 11.06 6.01
CA LYS A 250 8.67 11.66 4.98
C LYS A 250 7.31 11.00 4.89
N ARG A 251 7.15 9.79 5.43
CA ARG A 251 5.92 8.99 5.36
C ARG A 251 5.46 8.59 6.75
N LEU A 252 4.17 8.79 7.03
CA LEU A 252 3.55 8.44 8.29
C LEU A 252 2.29 7.59 8.05
N ASP A 253 2.25 6.37 8.58
CA ASP A 253 1.06 5.50 8.58
C ASP A 253 0.56 5.31 10.02
N LEU A 254 -0.53 5.98 10.37
CA LEU A 254 -1.19 5.86 11.67
C LEU A 254 -2.43 4.98 11.52
N LYS A 255 -2.45 3.88 12.25
CA LYS A 255 -3.62 2.99 12.35
C LYS A 255 -4.18 3.08 13.76
N GLY A 256 -5.26 3.83 13.90
CA GLY A 256 -5.98 3.98 15.15
C GLY A 256 -6.99 2.86 15.40
N TYR A 257 -7.84 3.10 16.38
CA TYR A 257 -9.02 2.31 16.66
C TYR A 257 -10.26 3.20 16.62
N ARG A 258 -11.33 2.67 16.04
CA ARG A 258 -12.62 3.38 15.99
C ARG A 258 -13.03 3.72 17.43
N TYR A 259 -13.50 4.95 17.70
CA TYR A 259 -14.05 5.41 18.99
C TYR A 259 -13.09 5.94 20.08
N THR A 260 -11.77 5.98 19.90
CA THR A 260 -10.95 6.72 20.89
C THR A 260 -11.10 8.22 20.68
N THR A 261 -11.54 8.93 21.72
CA THR A 261 -11.80 10.38 21.68
C THR A 261 -10.54 11.22 21.87
N ASP A 262 -9.49 10.66 22.50
CA ASP A 262 -8.29 11.42 22.85
C ASP A 262 -7.10 11.12 21.92
N TYR A 263 -7.15 11.70 20.73
CA TYR A 263 -6.02 11.74 19.80
C TYR A 263 -5.21 13.05 19.92
N THR A 264 -5.37 13.82 21.01
CA THR A 264 -4.61 15.08 21.23
C THR A 264 -3.11 14.85 21.06
N LYS A 265 -2.67 13.68 21.46
CA LYS A 265 -1.32 13.16 21.41
C LYS A 265 -0.76 12.95 20.01
N MET A 266 -1.58 12.48 19.07
CA MET A 266 -1.20 12.38 17.65
C MET A 266 -0.91 13.75 17.05
N ASN A 267 -1.52 14.82 17.57
CA ASN A 267 -1.32 16.18 17.06
C ASN A 267 0.10 16.66 17.33
N SER A 268 0.71 16.28 18.46
CA SER A 268 2.12 16.60 18.76
C SER A 268 3.06 15.92 17.78
N LEU A 269 2.84 14.64 17.49
CA LEU A 269 3.63 13.89 16.51
C LEU A 269 3.47 14.46 15.10
N LEU A 270 2.24 14.75 14.68
CA LEU A 270 1.98 15.36 13.37
C LEU A 270 2.63 16.74 13.26
N THR A 271 2.51 17.58 14.29
CA THR A 271 3.18 18.89 14.36
C THR A 271 4.70 18.74 14.26
N LEU A 272 5.26 17.73 14.91
CA LEU A 272 6.70 17.46 14.87
C LEU A 272 7.18 17.06 13.47
N LEU A 273 6.41 16.21 12.77
CA LEU A 273 6.78 15.69 11.45
C LEU A 273 6.35 16.61 10.29
N SER A 274 5.49 17.59 10.55
CA SER A 274 4.83 18.40 9.54
C SER A 274 5.77 19.05 8.50
N PRO A 275 6.96 19.59 8.85
CA PRO A 275 7.76 20.35 7.89
C PRO A 275 8.27 19.55 6.69
N GLN A 276 8.31 18.22 6.77
CA GLN A 276 8.82 17.36 5.70
C GLN A 276 7.89 16.21 5.30
N LEU A 277 6.72 16.12 5.93
CA LEU A 277 5.81 15.01 5.66
C LEU A 277 5.26 15.13 4.23
N GLU A 278 5.55 14.12 3.41
CA GLU A 278 5.11 14.05 2.01
C GLU A 278 3.99 13.02 1.82
N SER A 279 3.88 12.01 2.69
CA SER A 279 2.85 10.98 2.61
C SER A 279 2.23 10.72 3.98
N LEU A 280 0.90 10.75 4.05
CA LEU A 280 0.14 10.49 5.25
C LEU A 280 -0.94 9.44 5.00
N ARG A 281 -0.91 8.38 5.79
CA ARG A 281 -1.97 7.37 5.85
C ARG A 281 -2.60 7.37 7.24
N LEU A 282 -3.91 7.56 7.30
CA LEU A 282 -4.70 7.46 8.52
C LEU A 282 -5.74 6.35 8.34
N THR A 283 -5.73 5.36 9.23
CA THR A 283 -6.68 4.24 9.22
C THR A 283 -7.40 4.20 10.57
N HIS A 284 -8.74 4.21 10.58
CA HIS A 284 -9.55 4.15 11.81
C HIS A 284 -9.22 5.24 12.84
N CYS A 285 -8.83 6.44 12.39
CA CYS A 285 -8.53 7.59 13.24
C CYS A 285 -9.70 8.57 13.31
N THR A 286 -9.73 9.43 14.33
CA THR A 286 -10.62 10.60 14.36
C THR A 286 -9.81 11.86 14.07
N ILE A 287 -10.21 12.63 13.07
CA ILE A 287 -9.61 13.93 12.76
C ILE A 287 -10.31 14.99 13.61
N SER A 288 -9.70 15.32 14.74
CA SER A 288 -10.14 16.39 15.65
C SER A 288 -9.71 17.78 15.14
N LEU A 289 -10.23 18.85 15.77
CA LEU A 289 -9.79 20.22 15.48
C LEU A 289 -8.26 20.39 15.66
N GLY A 290 -7.69 19.83 16.73
CA GLY A 290 -6.24 19.88 16.96
C GLY A 290 -5.45 19.11 15.90
N THR A 291 -6.02 18.01 15.38
CA THR A 291 -5.42 17.24 14.28
C THR A 291 -5.38 18.08 13.01
N ASN A 292 -6.44 18.81 12.69
CA ASN A 292 -6.45 19.73 11.54
C ASN A 292 -5.39 20.82 11.67
N SER A 293 -5.24 21.41 12.85
CA SER A 293 -4.21 22.43 13.08
C SER A 293 -2.81 21.90 12.78
N ALA A 294 -2.50 20.68 13.23
CA ALA A 294 -1.23 20.01 12.92
C ALA A 294 -1.09 19.69 11.42
N LEU A 295 -2.15 19.20 10.79
CA LEU A 295 -2.16 18.86 9.36
C LEU A 295 -1.96 20.08 8.45
N ARG A 296 -2.46 21.26 8.84
CA ARG A 296 -2.23 22.54 8.13
C ARG A 296 -0.76 22.94 8.08
N MET A 297 0.06 22.43 8.98
CA MET A 297 1.50 22.68 8.98
C MET A 297 2.27 21.76 8.00
N CYS A 298 1.60 20.78 7.39
CA CYS A 298 2.21 19.82 6.47
C CYS A 298 2.25 20.35 5.03
N SER A 299 3.02 21.40 4.75
CA SER A 299 3.00 22.09 3.44
C SER A 299 3.56 21.29 2.26
N ARG A 300 4.31 20.21 2.54
CA ARG A 300 4.96 19.35 1.52
C ARG A 300 4.16 18.10 1.17
N MET A 301 2.91 18.03 1.59
CA MET A 301 2.06 16.86 1.41
C MET A 301 1.83 16.55 -0.08
N ARG A 302 2.07 15.31 -0.48
CA ARG A 302 1.91 14.79 -1.85
C ARG A 302 0.91 13.65 -1.92
N GLU A 303 0.81 12.87 -0.86
CA GLU A 303 -0.03 11.67 -0.82
C GLU A 303 -0.82 11.61 0.49
N VAL A 304 -2.14 11.50 0.39
CA VAL A 304 -3.01 11.35 1.55
C VAL A 304 -3.92 10.15 1.32
N SER A 305 -3.93 9.23 2.28
CA SER A 305 -4.82 8.08 2.30
C SER A 305 -5.56 8.01 3.62
N LEU A 306 -6.87 8.14 3.56
CA LEU A 306 -7.77 8.12 4.71
C LEU A 306 -8.67 6.89 4.59
N SER A 307 -8.62 6.00 5.57
CA SER A 307 -9.40 4.76 5.57
C SER A 307 -10.22 4.66 6.84
N ASP A 308 -11.55 4.71 6.71
CA ASP A 308 -12.50 4.69 7.82
C ASP A 308 -12.18 5.72 8.91
N VAL A 309 -11.79 6.91 8.46
CA VAL A 309 -11.49 8.04 9.33
C VAL A 309 -12.80 8.75 9.70
N HIS A 310 -12.95 9.09 10.98
CA HIS A 310 -14.05 9.92 11.46
C HIS A 310 -13.65 11.40 11.40
N VAL A 311 -14.19 12.14 10.45
CA VAL A 311 -13.99 13.60 10.37
C VAL A 311 -15.07 14.29 11.20
N THR A 312 -14.67 15.10 12.20
CA THR A 312 -15.62 15.91 12.97
C THR A 312 -15.90 17.22 12.23
N GLY A 313 -17.05 17.33 11.58
CA GLY A 313 -17.46 18.52 10.82
C GLY A 313 -16.72 18.70 9.48
N GLU A 314 -16.55 19.95 9.05
CA GLU A 314 -15.87 20.34 7.78
C GLU A 314 -14.35 20.49 7.92
N ALA A 315 -13.80 19.97 9.02
CA ALA A 315 -12.41 19.94 9.42
C ALA A 315 -11.37 19.87 8.28
N LEU A 316 -11.48 18.87 7.40
CA LEU A 316 -10.46 18.60 6.37
C LEU A 316 -10.49 19.62 5.22
N ALA A 317 -11.63 20.26 4.95
CA ALA A 317 -11.74 21.30 3.93
C ALA A 317 -10.81 22.50 4.22
N PHE A 318 -10.64 22.84 5.50
CA PHE A 318 -9.74 23.92 5.95
C PHE A 318 -8.25 23.55 5.89
N VAL A 319 -7.93 22.27 5.75
CA VAL A 319 -6.54 21.78 5.69
C VAL A 319 -6.00 21.84 4.26
N LEU A 320 -6.84 21.51 3.26
CA LEU A 320 -6.45 21.34 1.87
C LEU A 320 -5.74 22.56 1.22
N PRO A 321 -6.07 23.82 1.54
CA PRO A 321 -5.31 24.98 1.05
C PRO A 321 -3.82 24.95 1.41
N ALA A 322 -3.43 24.24 2.48
CA ALA A 322 -2.03 24.07 2.86
C ALA A 322 -1.29 23.01 2.02
N TRP A 323 -1.98 22.24 1.17
CA TRP A 323 -1.42 21.12 0.39
C TRP A 323 -1.51 21.35 -1.13
N PRO A 324 -0.95 22.46 -1.67
CA PRO A 324 -1.10 22.79 -3.09
C PRO A 324 -0.43 21.78 -4.03
N ASP A 325 0.57 21.02 -3.54
CA ASP A 325 1.32 20.01 -4.28
C ASP A 325 0.77 18.59 -4.12
N LEU A 326 -0.43 18.42 -3.56
CA LEU A 326 -1.05 17.12 -3.38
C LEU A 326 -1.29 16.43 -4.73
N ARG A 327 -0.73 15.22 -4.90
CA ARG A 327 -0.80 14.41 -6.13
C ARG A 327 -1.73 13.21 -5.99
N GLN A 328 -1.85 12.65 -4.80
CA GLN A 328 -2.69 11.49 -4.56
C GLN A 328 -3.62 11.73 -3.37
N PHE A 329 -4.91 11.52 -3.59
CA PHE A 329 -5.91 11.56 -2.53
C PHE A 329 -6.76 10.29 -2.61
N HIS A 330 -6.73 9.51 -1.54
CA HIS A 330 -7.48 8.27 -1.42
C HIS A 330 -8.34 8.30 -0.16
N TYR A 331 -9.65 8.20 -0.33
CA TYR A 331 -10.61 8.06 0.75
C TYR A 331 -11.36 6.74 0.66
N THR A 332 -11.23 5.91 1.69
CA THR A 332 -12.00 4.68 1.88
C THR A 332 -12.93 4.87 3.09
N HIS A 333 -14.22 4.56 2.96
CA HIS A 333 -15.17 4.69 4.07
C HIS A 333 -16.15 3.53 4.15
N SER A 334 -16.59 3.24 5.38
CA SER A 334 -17.71 2.34 5.68
C SER A 334 -18.93 3.06 6.26
N ASN A 335 -18.80 4.34 6.64
CA ASN A 335 -19.80 5.10 7.37
C ASN A 335 -20.43 6.24 6.55
N ARG A 336 -21.54 6.80 7.03
CA ARG A 336 -22.37 7.84 6.39
C ARG A 336 -21.82 9.27 6.49
N GLN A 337 -20.50 9.43 6.45
CA GLN A 337 -19.90 10.77 6.52
C GLN A 337 -20.03 11.48 5.19
N LYS A 338 -20.58 12.70 5.23
CA LYS A 338 -20.59 13.60 4.07
C LYS A 338 -19.23 14.27 3.94
N LEU A 339 -18.67 14.24 2.74
CA LEU A 339 -17.37 14.81 2.39
C LEU A 339 -17.44 15.88 1.30
N ASP A 340 -18.63 16.32 0.90
CA ASP A 340 -18.82 17.26 -0.21
C ASP A 340 -17.92 18.49 -0.11
N HIS A 341 -17.91 19.17 1.04
CA HIS A 341 -17.05 20.34 1.27
C HIS A 341 -15.55 20.02 1.20
N THR A 342 -15.14 18.83 1.65
CA THR A 342 -13.75 18.39 1.54
C THR A 342 -13.36 18.17 0.07
N ILE A 343 -14.22 17.51 -0.70
CA ILE A 343 -13.95 17.23 -2.12
C ILE A 343 -14.02 18.51 -2.96
N GLU A 344 -14.89 19.45 -2.62
CA GLU A 344 -14.91 20.79 -3.22
C GLU A 344 -13.61 21.54 -2.97
N ALA A 345 -13.17 21.62 -1.70
CA ALA A 345 -11.91 22.24 -1.34
C ALA A 345 -10.71 21.55 -2.01
N LEU A 346 -10.75 20.22 -2.16
CA LEU A 346 -9.70 19.45 -2.85
C LEU A 346 -9.60 19.88 -4.32
N ALA A 347 -10.75 20.01 -5.00
CA ALA A 347 -10.82 20.47 -6.38
C ALA A 347 -10.31 21.91 -6.57
N ILE A 348 -10.49 22.77 -5.56
CA ILE A 348 -10.02 24.17 -5.58
C ILE A 348 -8.52 24.25 -5.29
N SER A 349 -8.07 23.60 -4.22
CA SER A 349 -6.74 23.82 -3.64
C SER A 349 -5.65 22.94 -4.23
N CYS A 350 -6.00 21.81 -4.86
CA CYS A 350 -5.03 20.81 -5.33
C CYS A 350 -5.14 20.58 -6.86
N PRO A 351 -4.82 21.58 -7.71
CA PRO A 351 -4.94 21.46 -9.16
C PRO A 351 -3.97 20.44 -9.79
N ARG A 352 -2.91 20.05 -9.06
CA ARG A 352 -1.89 19.06 -9.47
C ARG A 352 -2.25 17.62 -9.10
N LEU A 353 -3.49 17.36 -8.69
CA LEU A 353 -3.92 16.02 -8.30
C LEU A 353 -3.85 15.07 -9.52
N GLN A 354 -3.12 13.97 -9.36
CA GLN A 354 -2.87 12.96 -10.38
C GLN A 354 -3.68 11.67 -10.15
N SER A 355 -3.98 11.36 -8.89
CA SER A 355 -4.75 10.18 -8.50
C SER A 355 -5.83 10.56 -7.49
N PHE A 356 -7.08 10.26 -7.83
CA PHE A 356 -8.23 10.42 -6.95
C PHE A 356 -8.92 9.07 -6.78
N ALA A 357 -9.09 8.65 -5.53
CA ALA A 357 -9.75 7.40 -5.19
C ALA A 357 -10.82 7.60 -4.10
N LEU A 358 -12.03 7.16 -4.38
CA LEU A 358 -13.16 7.10 -3.47
C LEU A 358 -13.68 5.67 -3.41
N VAL A 359 -13.60 5.04 -2.23
CA VAL A 359 -13.95 3.63 -2.03
C VAL A 359 -15.00 3.51 -0.92
N ASN A 360 -16.17 2.98 -1.26
CA ASN A 360 -17.21 2.68 -0.28
C ASN A 360 -17.17 1.19 0.10
N LEU A 361 -16.85 0.91 1.36
CA LEU A 361 -16.91 -0.42 1.96
C LEU A 361 -18.27 -0.71 2.61
N GLY A 362 -19.07 0.33 2.88
CA GLY A 362 -20.37 0.22 3.54
C GLY A 362 -21.51 -0.20 2.61
N PRO A 363 -22.77 -0.02 3.04
CA PRO A 363 -23.94 -0.16 2.19
C PRO A 363 -23.89 0.74 0.94
N MET A 364 -24.44 0.29 -0.20
CA MET A 364 -24.34 0.99 -1.49
C MET A 364 -25.13 2.32 -1.54
N ASP A 365 -26.19 2.45 -0.75
CA ASP A 365 -26.99 3.68 -0.59
C ASP A 365 -26.22 4.79 0.12
N ASN A 366 -25.08 4.45 0.73
CA ASN A 366 -24.27 5.38 1.47
C ASN A 366 -23.18 6.02 0.60
N THR A 367 -23.48 7.15 -0.02
CA THR A 367 -22.50 7.90 -0.80
C THR A 367 -21.96 9.06 0.02
N ALA A 368 -20.65 9.04 0.32
CA ALA A 368 -20.00 10.10 1.07
C ALA A 368 -19.93 11.44 0.31
N VAL A 369 -20.03 11.39 -1.02
CA VAL A 369 -19.79 12.53 -1.91
C VAL A 369 -20.87 12.57 -2.99
N THR A 370 -21.32 13.75 -3.38
CA THR A 370 -22.22 13.97 -4.51
C THR A 370 -21.48 13.96 -5.85
N ILE A 371 -22.24 13.73 -6.92
CA ILE A 371 -21.73 13.72 -8.29
C ILE A 371 -21.09 15.07 -8.69
N SER A 372 -21.66 16.20 -8.25
CA SER A 372 -21.15 17.54 -8.60
C SER A 372 -19.77 17.81 -8.01
N ASN A 373 -19.49 17.35 -6.79
CA ASN A 373 -18.17 17.53 -6.19
C ASN A 373 -17.10 16.66 -6.87
N VAL A 374 -17.43 15.43 -7.28
CA VAL A 374 -16.49 14.62 -8.08
C VAL A 374 -16.28 15.24 -9.46
N CYS A 375 -17.31 15.79 -10.11
CA CYS A 375 -17.15 16.58 -11.32
C CYS A 375 -16.20 17.76 -11.11
N ALA A 376 -16.27 18.46 -9.97
CA ALA A 376 -15.38 19.56 -9.67
C ALA A 376 -13.91 19.11 -9.63
N VAL A 377 -13.61 17.97 -8.99
CA VAL A 377 -12.24 17.40 -8.97
C VAL A 377 -11.77 17.11 -10.38
N VAL A 378 -12.58 16.39 -11.15
CA VAL A 378 -12.20 15.98 -12.50
C VAL A 378 -11.96 17.20 -13.40
N THR A 379 -12.84 18.21 -13.33
CA THR A 379 -12.78 19.42 -14.16
C THR A 379 -11.62 20.36 -13.82
N ARG A 380 -11.26 20.45 -12.53
CA ARG A 380 -10.23 21.39 -12.04
C ARG A 380 -8.84 20.76 -11.94
N CYS A 381 -8.74 19.47 -11.65
CA CYS A 381 -7.46 18.76 -11.54
C CYS A 381 -7.00 18.26 -12.92
N THR A 382 -6.44 19.16 -13.72
CA THR A 382 -6.07 18.87 -15.12
C THR A 382 -4.92 17.86 -15.30
N GLU A 383 -4.22 17.51 -14.21
CA GLU A 383 -3.19 16.47 -14.21
C GLU A 383 -3.71 15.08 -13.82
N LEU A 384 -5.03 14.91 -13.66
CA LEU A 384 -5.63 13.65 -13.20
C LEU A 384 -5.39 12.52 -14.23
N ARG A 385 -4.66 11.49 -13.79
CA ARG A 385 -4.35 10.28 -14.57
C ARG A 385 -5.07 9.04 -14.07
N SER A 386 -5.48 9.03 -12.81
CA SER A 386 -6.12 7.88 -12.18
C SER A 386 -7.39 8.31 -11.45
N LEU A 387 -8.52 7.74 -11.84
CA LEU A 387 -9.81 7.93 -11.21
C LEU A 387 -10.34 6.56 -10.75
N ARG A 388 -10.53 6.41 -9.43
CA ARG A 388 -11.03 5.18 -8.82
C ARG A 388 -12.28 5.48 -8.01
N LEU A 389 -13.42 4.97 -8.45
CA LEU A 389 -14.72 5.11 -7.80
C LEU A 389 -15.28 3.71 -7.56
N VAL A 390 -15.09 3.19 -6.35
CA VAL A 390 -15.46 1.80 -6.03
C VAL A 390 -16.72 1.77 -5.19
N ARG A 391 -17.71 1.01 -5.65
CA ARG A 391 -19.01 0.80 -4.98
C ARG A 391 -19.78 2.10 -4.74
N ILE A 392 -19.76 3.01 -5.72
CA ILE A 392 -20.46 4.30 -5.68
C ILE A 392 -21.76 4.19 -6.47
N SER A 393 -22.90 4.33 -5.80
CA SER A 393 -24.21 4.04 -6.40
C SER A 393 -24.69 5.09 -7.39
N TRP A 394 -24.30 6.36 -7.30
CA TRP A 394 -24.76 7.37 -8.26
C TRP A 394 -23.97 7.38 -9.58
N VAL A 395 -22.89 6.60 -9.69
CA VAL A 395 -22.09 6.56 -10.93
C VAL A 395 -22.88 5.84 -12.03
N ARG A 396 -23.12 6.57 -13.12
CA ARG A 396 -23.82 6.12 -14.34
C ARG A 396 -22.90 6.18 -15.56
N ILE A 397 -23.16 5.39 -16.59
CA ILE A 397 -22.37 5.38 -17.83
C ILE A 397 -22.45 6.74 -18.52
N SER A 398 -23.62 7.37 -18.61
CA SER A 398 -23.79 8.70 -19.20
C SER A 398 -22.94 9.76 -18.52
N TRP A 399 -22.71 9.64 -17.20
CA TRP A 399 -21.80 10.52 -16.48
C TRP A 399 -20.34 10.21 -16.83
N VAL A 400 -19.95 8.93 -16.81
CA VAL A 400 -18.60 8.49 -17.15
C VAL A 400 -18.22 8.88 -18.59
N VAL A 401 -19.15 8.70 -19.53
CA VAL A 401 -19.01 9.10 -20.94
C VAL A 401 -19.11 10.61 -21.07
N GLY A 402 -20.02 11.26 -20.34
CA GLY A 402 -20.17 12.71 -20.28
C GLY A 402 -18.88 13.40 -19.86
N LEU A 403 -18.14 12.81 -18.92
CA LEU A 403 -16.80 13.25 -18.50
C LEU A 403 -15.80 13.33 -19.67
N VAL A 404 -16.01 12.56 -20.74
CA VAL A 404 -15.24 12.60 -22.00
C VAL A 404 -15.83 13.57 -23.01
N LEU A 405 -17.16 13.57 -23.15
CA LEU A 405 -17.85 14.20 -24.27
C LEU A 405 -18.26 15.65 -24.04
N THR A 406 -18.54 16.06 -22.80
CA THR A 406 -19.15 17.38 -22.53
C THR A 406 -18.20 18.54 -22.77
N ASP A 407 -16.93 18.29 -23.06
CA ASP A 407 -15.97 19.36 -23.27
C ASP A 407 -15.04 19.11 -24.47
N ALA A 408 -15.62 18.92 -25.65
CA ALA A 408 -14.88 18.84 -26.91
C ALA A 408 -13.93 20.04 -27.14
N SER A 409 -14.21 21.19 -26.51
CA SER A 409 -13.34 22.38 -26.53
C SER A 409 -12.18 22.30 -25.52
N HIS A 410 -12.31 21.55 -24.43
CA HIS A 410 -11.26 21.41 -23.43
C HIS A 410 -10.54 20.07 -23.57
N LYS A 411 -9.32 20.13 -24.14
CA LYS A 411 -8.34 19.03 -24.22
C LYS A 411 -7.91 18.42 -22.86
N ARG A 412 -8.58 18.75 -21.75
CA ARG A 412 -8.15 18.52 -20.35
C ARG A 412 -8.27 17.06 -19.91
N TYR A 413 -9.31 16.34 -20.32
CA TYR A 413 -9.56 14.95 -19.88
C TYR A 413 -8.81 13.89 -20.66
N ARG A 414 -7.94 14.31 -21.60
CA ARG A 414 -7.19 13.38 -22.44
C ARG A 414 -6.10 12.63 -21.69
N ARG A 415 -5.76 12.99 -20.44
CA ARG A 415 -4.66 12.35 -19.68
C ARG A 415 -5.10 11.21 -18.75
N LEU A 416 -6.38 10.86 -18.72
CA LEU A 416 -6.84 9.77 -17.86
C LEU A 416 -6.31 8.44 -18.38
N GLU A 417 -5.44 7.81 -17.60
CA GLU A 417 -4.76 6.54 -17.92
C GLU A 417 -5.43 5.35 -17.22
N ASN A 418 -6.01 5.56 -16.04
CA ASN A 418 -6.59 4.51 -15.21
C ASN A 418 -8.00 4.89 -14.74
N LEU A 419 -8.98 4.03 -15.04
CA LEU A 419 -10.35 4.17 -14.59
C LEU A 419 -10.79 2.88 -13.89
N ASP A 420 -11.14 2.98 -12.61
CA ASP A 420 -11.65 1.85 -11.83
C ASP A 420 -13.03 2.18 -11.26
N LEU A 421 -14.04 1.44 -11.73
CA LEU A 421 -15.45 1.59 -11.36
C LEU A 421 -15.98 0.34 -10.65
N GLU A 422 -15.10 -0.46 -10.03
CA GLU A 422 -15.48 -1.73 -9.40
C GLU A 422 -16.73 -1.60 -8.51
N GLY A 423 -17.71 -2.47 -8.74
CA GLY A 423 -18.92 -2.56 -7.92
C GLY A 423 -19.91 -1.39 -8.09
N CYS A 424 -19.77 -0.54 -9.11
CA CYS A 424 -20.77 0.49 -9.41
C CYS A 424 -21.99 -0.17 -10.08
N LEU A 425 -23.13 -0.17 -9.38
CA LEU A 425 -24.31 -0.95 -9.79
C LEU A 425 -25.24 -0.22 -10.78
N ASN A 426 -25.14 1.10 -10.93
CA ASN A 426 -26.06 1.88 -11.78
C ASN A 426 -25.43 2.24 -13.14
N LEU A 427 -24.62 1.32 -13.69
CA LEU A 427 -24.04 1.42 -15.02
C LEU A 427 -24.96 0.76 -16.07
N ASP A 428 -26.24 1.13 -16.08
CA ASP A 428 -27.30 0.47 -16.88
C ASP A 428 -27.86 1.36 -18.02
N ASP A 429 -27.37 2.58 -18.15
CA ASP A 429 -27.79 3.52 -19.17
C ASP A 429 -27.05 3.33 -20.51
N ARG A 430 -27.76 3.64 -21.60
CA ARG A 430 -27.23 3.46 -22.96
C ARG A 430 -26.11 4.45 -23.25
N VAL A 431 -25.04 3.96 -23.86
CA VAL A 431 -23.94 4.79 -24.36
C VAL A 431 -24.41 5.59 -25.58
N THR A 432 -24.21 6.90 -25.54
CA THR A 432 -24.27 7.73 -26.75
C THR A 432 -22.94 7.66 -27.49
N VAL A 433 -23.00 7.52 -28.81
CA VAL A 433 -21.80 7.41 -29.66
C VAL A 433 -20.97 8.69 -29.53
N GLY A 434 -19.70 8.55 -29.12
CA GLY A 434 -18.77 9.67 -28.99
C GLY A 434 -17.32 9.21 -28.92
N ALA A 435 -16.40 10.16 -28.94
CA ALA A 435 -14.97 9.89 -28.84
C ALA A 435 -14.63 9.19 -27.51
N GLY A 436 -13.75 8.18 -27.55
CA GLY A 436 -13.29 7.50 -26.34
C GLY A 436 -12.12 8.20 -25.66
N TRP A 437 -11.62 7.59 -24.58
CA TRP A 437 -10.45 8.07 -23.87
C TRP A 437 -9.16 7.72 -24.63
N SER A 438 -8.48 8.73 -25.16
CA SER A 438 -7.29 8.53 -25.98
C SER A 438 -6.08 7.96 -25.23
N GLU A 439 -5.98 8.20 -23.92
CA GLU A 439 -4.84 7.76 -23.09
C GLU A 439 -5.20 6.66 -22.09
N LEU A 440 -6.46 6.18 -22.08
CA LEU A 440 -6.88 5.16 -21.11
C LEU A 440 -6.16 3.83 -21.39
N ARG A 441 -5.43 3.35 -20.39
CA ARG A 441 -4.65 2.09 -20.42
C ARG A 441 -5.29 1.00 -19.59
N THR A 442 -5.89 1.37 -18.45
CA THR A 442 -6.54 0.41 -17.56
C THR A 442 -7.99 0.76 -17.27
N LEU A 443 -8.87 -0.23 -17.42
CA LEU A 443 -10.29 -0.12 -17.14
C LEU A 443 -10.76 -1.26 -16.24
N SER A 444 -11.22 -0.97 -15.03
CA SER A 444 -11.78 -1.98 -14.13
C SER A 444 -13.28 -1.78 -13.97
N LEU A 445 -14.04 -2.83 -14.31
CA LEU A 445 -15.49 -2.91 -14.23
C LEU A 445 -15.90 -4.15 -13.41
N ALA A 446 -15.01 -4.64 -12.55
CA ALA A 446 -15.28 -5.82 -11.74
C ALA A 446 -16.57 -5.62 -10.92
N ARG A 447 -17.42 -6.65 -10.83
CA ARG A 447 -18.66 -6.64 -10.02
C ARG A 447 -19.67 -5.54 -10.41
N CYS A 448 -19.60 -5.01 -11.63
CA CYS A 448 -20.63 -4.10 -12.16
C CYS A 448 -21.76 -4.92 -12.80
N ASP A 449 -22.59 -5.56 -11.97
CA ASP A 449 -23.51 -6.64 -12.40
C ASP A 449 -24.64 -6.18 -13.33
N ARG A 450 -24.89 -4.86 -13.45
CA ARG A 450 -25.88 -4.28 -14.37
C ARG A 450 -25.26 -3.69 -15.65
N LEU A 451 -23.96 -3.85 -15.83
CA LEU A 451 -23.28 -3.32 -17.01
C LEU A 451 -23.75 -4.01 -18.29
N ASP A 452 -24.12 -3.21 -19.28
CA ASP A 452 -24.50 -3.68 -20.62
C ASP A 452 -23.27 -3.94 -21.51
N GLU A 453 -23.41 -4.89 -22.45
CA GLU A 453 -22.35 -5.23 -23.41
C GLU A 453 -21.96 -4.05 -24.32
N SER A 454 -22.90 -3.14 -24.63
CA SER A 454 -22.64 -2.01 -25.51
C SER A 454 -21.61 -1.03 -24.95
N PHE A 455 -21.51 -0.90 -23.62
CA PHE A 455 -20.47 -0.06 -23.01
C PHE A 455 -19.09 -0.65 -23.19
N LEU A 456 -18.96 -1.97 -23.04
CA LEU A 456 -17.70 -2.67 -23.22
C LEU A 456 -17.27 -2.64 -24.69
N GLU A 457 -18.22 -2.82 -25.61
CA GLU A 457 -18.00 -2.67 -27.05
C GLU A 457 -17.48 -1.26 -27.38
N TRP A 458 -18.15 -0.24 -26.85
CA TRP A 458 -17.72 1.14 -27.01
C TRP A 458 -16.33 1.40 -26.42
N ALA A 459 -16.06 0.96 -25.19
CA ALA A 459 -14.80 1.23 -24.51
C ALA A 459 -13.60 0.61 -25.25
N VAL A 460 -13.72 -0.65 -25.68
CA VAL A 460 -12.66 -1.35 -26.42
C VAL A 460 -12.50 -0.79 -27.83
N GLY A 461 -13.59 -0.41 -28.50
CA GLY A 461 -13.54 0.19 -29.84
C GLY A 461 -13.03 1.64 -29.85
N SER A 462 -13.25 2.39 -28.78
CA SER A 462 -12.99 3.83 -28.73
C SER A 462 -11.73 4.22 -27.95
N CYS A 463 -11.10 3.28 -27.22
CA CYS A 463 -9.89 3.54 -26.42
C CYS A 463 -8.68 2.83 -27.02
N PRO A 464 -7.93 3.48 -27.93
CA PRO A 464 -6.87 2.83 -28.70
C PRO A 464 -5.68 2.37 -27.86
N LYS A 465 -5.43 3.00 -26.71
CA LYS A 465 -4.33 2.66 -25.79
C LYS A 465 -4.75 1.72 -24.66
N LEU A 466 -5.96 1.16 -24.71
CA LEU A 466 -6.44 0.27 -23.65
C LEU A 466 -5.64 -1.04 -23.67
N GLU A 467 -4.88 -1.27 -22.61
CA GLU A 467 -3.95 -2.40 -22.46
C GLU A 467 -4.51 -3.48 -21.54
N LYS A 468 -5.23 -3.08 -20.48
CA LYS A 468 -5.75 -3.98 -19.46
C LYS A 468 -7.20 -3.64 -19.15
N MET A 469 -8.06 -4.66 -19.10
CA MET A 469 -9.41 -4.49 -18.58
C MET A 469 -9.84 -5.62 -17.65
N VAL A 470 -10.70 -5.31 -16.68
CA VAL A 470 -11.35 -6.29 -15.81
C VAL A 470 -12.85 -6.23 -16.03
N ILE A 471 -13.45 -7.34 -16.43
CA ILE A 471 -14.84 -7.40 -16.92
C ILE A 471 -15.74 -8.04 -15.86
N PRO A 472 -17.02 -7.63 -15.73
CA PRO A 472 -17.99 -8.35 -14.92
C PRO A 472 -18.12 -9.82 -15.32
N GLY A 473 -18.39 -10.70 -14.36
CA GLY A 473 -18.52 -12.13 -14.63
C GLY A 473 -19.62 -12.47 -15.64
N HIS A 474 -20.75 -11.76 -15.59
CA HIS A 474 -21.91 -12.03 -16.46
C HIS A 474 -21.71 -11.65 -17.94
N LEU A 475 -20.71 -10.82 -18.26
CA LEU A 475 -20.36 -10.44 -19.64
C LEU A 475 -19.28 -11.33 -20.24
N MET A 476 -18.62 -12.17 -19.44
CA MET A 476 -17.45 -12.94 -19.87
C MET A 476 -17.74 -13.85 -21.06
N GLU A 477 -18.89 -14.52 -21.09
CA GLU A 477 -19.23 -15.45 -22.18
C GLU A 477 -19.70 -14.71 -23.43
N LYS A 478 -20.55 -13.70 -23.26
CA LYS A 478 -21.18 -12.94 -24.36
C LYS A 478 -20.16 -12.16 -25.19
N THR A 479 -19.16 -11.58 -24.53
CA THR A 479 -18.23 -10.63 -25.17
C THR A 479 -16.86 -11.23 -25.52
N ASN A 480 -16.61 -12.48 -25.14
CA ASN A 480 -15.32 -13.18 -25.32
C ASN A 480 -14.79 -13.08 -26.76
N MET A 481 -15.59 -13.51 -27.74
CA MET A 481 -15.14 -13.54 -29.14
C MET A 481 -14.82 -12.14 -29.66
N TRP A 482 -15.69 -11.18 -29.36
CA TRP A 482 -15.55 -9.81 -29.82
C TRP A 482 -14.31 -9.12 -29.22
N ILE A 483 -14.03 -9.35 -27.94
CA ILE A 483 -12.85 -8.83 -27.25
C ILE A 483 -11.56 -9.42 -27.82
N ARG A 484 -11.55 -10.73 -28.13
CA ARG A 484 -10.41 -11.39 -28.78
C ARG A 484 -10.14 -10.83 -30.17
N TRP A 485 -11.19 -10.51 -30.94
CA TRP A 485 -11.03 -9.85 -32.24
C TRP A 485 -10.38 -8.48 -32.12
N HIS A 486 -10.52 -7.80 -30.98
CA HIS A 486 -9.82 -6.55 -30.69
C HIS A 486 -8.43 -6.77 -30.09
N GLY A 487 -7.86 -7.97 -30.18
CA GLY A 487 -6.47 -8.25 -29.77
C GLY A 487 -6.25 -8.42 -28.27
N PHE A 488 -7.32 -8.56 -27.48
CA PHE A 488 -7.21 -8.89 -26.06
C PHE A 488 -7.24 -10.39 -25.84
N HIS A 489 -6.32 -10.88 -25.03
CA HIS A 489 -6.30 -12.25 -24.53
C HIS A 489 -6.67 -12.27 -23.05
N ARG A 490 -7.28 -13.37 -22.62
CA ARG A 490 -7.61 -13.59 -21.21
C ARG A 490 -6.33 -13.95 -20.46
N HIS A 491 -5.98 -13.18 -19.42
CA HIS A 491 -4.77 -13.39 -18.64
C HIS A 491 -5.03 -14.20 -17.36
N ARG A 492 -5.86 -13.69 -16.44
CA ARG A 492 -6.24 -14.40 -15.20
C ARG A 492 -7.63 -13.96 -14.72
N GLY A 493 -8.49 -14.92 -14.41
CA GLY A 493 -9.85 -14.66 -13.95
C GLY A 493 -10.65 -13.85 -14.99
N ASN A 494 -11.16 -12.70 -14.60
CA ASN A 494 -11.87 -11.76 -15.48
C ASN A 494 -10.96 -10.65 -16.03
N THR A 495 -9.64 -10.80 -15.92
CA THR A 495 -8.66 -9.83 -16.43
C THR A 495 -8.27 -10.19 -17.86
N TRP A 496 -8.39 -9.21 -18.74
CA TRP A 496 -7.99 -9.25 -20.15
C TRP A 496 -6.83 -8.29 -20.37
N LYS A 497 -5.88 -8.68 -21.21
CA LYS A 497 -4.72 -7.89 -21.58
C LYS A 497 -4.55 -7.88 -23.09
N ARG A 498 -4.10 -6.76 -23.65
CA ARG A 498 -3.72 -6.65 -25.06
C ARG A 498 -2.25 -6.97 -25.20
N GLU A 499 -1.89 -7.89 -26.08
CA GLU A 499 -0.49 -8.26 -26.33
C GLU A 499 0.13 -7.21 -27.28
N GLY A 500 1.26 -6.61 -26.89
CA GLY A 500 2.16 -5.96 -27.84
C GLY A 500 2.01 -4.48 -28.14
N GLY A 501 1.25 -3.67 -27.38
CA GLY A 501 1.27 -2.19 -27.46
C GLY A 501 0.98 -1.56 -28.83
N GLN A 502 0.72 -2.34 -29.88
CA GLN A 502 0.41 -1.83 -31.19
C GLN A 502 -1.03 -1.30 -31.17
N PRO A 503 -1.22 -0.01 -31.49
CA PRO A 503 -2.56 0.54 -31.60
C PRO A 503 -3.28 -0.21 -32.71
N VAL A 504 -4.46 -0.74 -32.41
CA VAL A 504 -5.33 -1.32 -33.44
C VAL A 504 -5.68 -0.20 -34.40
N ALA A 505 -5.37 -0.40 -35.69
CA ALA A 505 -5.83 0.50 -36.73
C ALA A 505 -7.36 0.63 -36.60
N PRO A 506 -7.91 1.85 -36.54
CA PRO A 506 -9.34 2.03 -36.38
C PRO A 506 -10.04 1.25 -37.49
N LEU A 507 -10.76 0.19 -37.12
CA LEU A 507 -11.60 -0.55 -38.07
C LEU A 507 -12.65 0.45 -38.54
N SER A 508 -12.51 0.92 -39.78
CA SER A 508 -13.48 1.77 -40.44
C SER A 508 -14.85 1.10 -40.34
N HIS A 509 -15.80 1.75 -39.65
CA HIS A 509 -17.18 1.34 -39.39
C HIS A 509 -17.72 0.23 -40.32
N TYR A 510 -17.42 -1.04 -40.02
CA TYR A 510 -18.23 -2.15 -40.49
C TYR A 510 -19.27 -2.39 -39.41
N THR A 511 -20.46 -1.83 -39.61
CA THR A 511 -21.64 -2.10 -38.79
C THR A 511 -22.02 -3.58 -38.96
N PHE A 512 -21.46 -4.44 -38.11
CA PHE A 512 -21.72 -5.89 -38.12
C PHE A 512 -23.20 -6.23 -37.89
N ARG A 513 -23.98 -5.31 -37.30
CA ARG A 513 -25.43 -5.47 -37.08
C ARG A 513 -26.30 -5.44 -38.34
N SER A 514 -25.76 -5.16 -39.53
CA SER A 514 -26.52 -5.24 -40.79
C SER A 514 -26.55 -6.63 -41.42
N CYS A 515 -25.68 -7.58 -41.02
CA CYS A 515 -25.59 -8.90 -41.67
C CYS A 515 -26.47 -9.99 -41.03
N LEU A 516 -27.19 -9.70 -39.94
CA LEU A 516 -28.04 -10.69 -39.24
C LEU A 516 -29.52 -10.27 -39.11
N ARG A 517 -29.99 -9.30 -39.90
CA ARG A 517 -31.45 -9.07 -40.06
C ARG A 517 -31.99 -9.95 -41.17
N THR A 518 -32.81 -10.92 -40.79
CA THR A 518 -33.72 -11.66 -41.69
C THR A 518 -34.56 -10.68 -42.52
N PRO A 519 -34.81 -10.93 -43.82
CA PRO A 519 -35.65 -10.06 -44.63
C PRO A 519 -37.09 -10.13 -44.15
N SER A 520 -37.62 -9.01 -43.67
CA SER A 520 -39.05 -8.79 -43.47
C SER A 520 -39.68 -8.51 -44.83
N TYR A 521 -40.49 -9.46 -45.32
CA TYR A 521 -41.36 -9.30 -46.47
C TYR A 521 -42.48 -8.30 -46.13
N ALA A 522 -42.42 -7.10 -46.70
CA ALA A 522 -43.53 -6.19 -47.01
C ALA A 522 -42.93 -4.83 -47.40
N ASP A 523 -42.89 -4.46 -48.68
CA ASP A 523 -44.00 -3.74 -49.31
C ASP A 523 -43.67 -3.42 -50.78
N SER A 524 -44.73 -3.39 -51.57
CA SER A 524 -44.81 -3.16 -53.00
C SER A 524 -44.57 -1.70 -53.42
N ASP A 525 -44.30 -1.53 -54.71
CA ASP A 525 -44.34 -0.30 -55.52
C ASP A 525 -43.07 0.56 -55.61
N VAL A 526 -42.25 0.30 -56.65
CA VAL A 526 -41.82 1.31 -57.65
C VAL A 526 -41.44 0.59 -58.96
N ILE A 527 -42.15 0.90 -60.04
CA ILE A 527 -41.84 0.51 -61.42
C ILE A 527 -41.00 1.61 -62.11
N ARG A 528 -40.00 1.15 -62.90
CA ARG A 528 -39.27 1.82 -64.02
C ARG A 528 -38.26 2.94 -63.70
N LYS A 529 -36.96 2.62 -63.90
CA LYS A 529 -36.25 2.85 -65.18
C LYS A 529 -34.90 2.14 -65.21
N SER A 530 -34.64 1.55 -66.36
CA SER A 530 -33.56 0.67 -66.79
C SER A 530 -32.28 1.41 -67.24
N ARG A 531 -31.09 0.87 -66.93
CA ARG A 531 -30.05 0.30 -67.84
C ARG A 531 -28.59 0.50 -67.36
N ALA A 532 -27.81 -0.59 -67.52
CA ALA A 532 -26.35 -0.72 -67.64
C ALA A 532 -25.52 -0.44 -66.37
N MET A 533 -24.50 -1.20 -65.95
CA MET A 533 -23.54 -2.09 -66.61
C MET A 533 -23.03 -3.19 -65.63
N GLY A 534 -22.56 -4.31 -66.19
CA GLY A 534 -21.30 -4.94 -65.78
C GLY A 534 -21.31 -5.93 -64.61
N VAL A 535 -21.74 -7.17 -64.89
CA VAL A 535 -21.45 -8.35 -64.06
C VAL A 535 -20.06 -8.89 -64.41
N TYR A 536 -19.15 -8.96 -63.44
CA TYR A 536 -17.98 -9.83 -63.47
C TYR A 536 -18.16 -10.86 -62.33
N ILE A 537 -18.45 -12.11 -62.68
CA ILE A 537 -18.44 -13.25 -61.76
C ILE A 537 -17.14 -14.01 -62.02
N GLY A 538 -16.21 -13.93 -61.06
CA GLY A 538 -15.06 -14.81 -60.97
C GLY A 538 -15.43 -16.05 -60.17
N ASN A 539 -15.60 -17.17 -60.87
CA ASN A 539 -15.68 -18.51 -60.29
C ASN A 539 -14.32 -18.92 -59.70
N THR A 540 -14.31 -19.39 -58.46
CA THR A 540 -13.38 -20.46 -58.05
C THR A 540 -14.02 -21.33 -56.98
N SER A 541 -14.48 -22.49 -57.42
CA SER A 541 -14.75 -23.68 -56.63
C SER A 541 -13.44 -24.27 -56.10
N LEU A 542 -13.41 -24.86 -54.90
CA LEU A 542 -12.64 -26.08 -54.57
C LEU A 542 -13.18 -26.71 -53.26
N TYR A 543 -13.65 -27.95 -53.42
CA TYR A 543 -13.72 -29.11 -52.50
C TYR A 543 -14.64 -29.20 -51.27
N GLN A 544 -15.50 -30.22 -51.40
CA GLN A 544 -16.20 -31.03 -50.39
C GLN A 544 -15.23 -31.83 -49.49
N SER A 545 -15.63 -32.15 -48.24
CA SER A 545 -16.06 -33.51 -47.85
C SER A 545 -16.30 -33.67 -46.33
N CYS A 546 -17.09 -34.72 -46.00
CA CYS A 546 -17.48 -35.28 -44.68
C CYS A 546 -18.62 -34.52 -43.95
N GLY A 547 -19.87 -35.00 -43.81
CA GLY A 547 -20.38 -36.37 -43.54
C GLY A 547 -20.19 -36.67 -42.05
N ARG A 548 -21.17 -36.80 -41.14
CA ARG A 548 -22.52 -37.42 -41.15
C ARG A 548 -23.37 -36.92 -39.95
N PRO A 549 -24.66 -37.28 -39.84
CA PRO A 549 -25.69 -36.60 -39.05
C PRO A 549 -26.03 -37.29 -37.72
N LEU A 550 -26.78 -36.62 -36.84
CA LEU A 550 -27.66 -37.26 -35.85
C LEU A 550 -28.90 -36.39 -35.57
N LEU A 551 -30.02 -37.08 -35.50
CA LEU A 551 -31.42 -36.65 -35.39
C LEU A 551 -31.83 -36.15 -34.00
N SER A 552 -33.05 -35.57 -33.97
CA SER A 552 -34.00 -35.38 -32.85
C SER A 552 -34.03 -33.95 -32.29
N GLN A 553 -35.17 -33.33 -32.00
CA GLN A 553 -36.58 -33.70 -32.13
C GLN A 553 -37.37 -32.38 -32.25
N VAL A 554 -38.38 -32.37 -33.11
CA VAL A 554 -39.40 -31.32 -33.17
C VAL A 554 -40.41 -31.61 -32.07
N SER A 555 -40.81 -30.59 -31.32
CA SER A 555 -42.12 -30.53 -30.67
C SER A 555 -42.59 -29.08 -30.68
N ILE A 556 -43.71 -28.88 -31.37
CA ILE A 556 -44.49 -27.65 -31.52
C ILE A 556 -45.68 -27.75 -30.55
N PHE A 557 -46.27 -26.59 -30.24
CA PHE A 557 -47.46 -26.26 -29.44
C PHE A 557 -47.16 -25.99 -27.96
N SER A 558 -47.62 -24.88 -27.35
CA SER A 558 -48.92 -24.24 -27.54
C SER A 558 -48.87 -22.72 -27.41
N VAL A 559 -49.62 -22.06 -28.30
CA VAL A 559 -50.05 -20.66 -28.22
C VAL A 559 -51.29 -20.60 -27.32
N TYR A 560 -51.28 -19.76 -26.30
CA TYR A 560 -52.49 -19.23 -25.68
C TYR A 560 -52.44 -17.71 -25.69
N SER A 561 -53.17 -17.12 -26.62
CA SER A 561 -53.70 -15.76 -26.51
C SER A 561 -55.02 -15.81 -25.74
N PHE A 562 -55.23 -14.96 -24.73
CA PHE A 562 -56.53 -14.31 -24.48
C PHE A 562 -56.39 -13.10 -23.52
N THR A 563 -56.62 -11.92 -24.10
CA THR A 563 -57.24 -10.67 -23.62
C THR A 563 -57.31 -10.24 -22.14
N ARG A 564 -56.83 -8.99 -21.94
CA ARG A 564 -57.44 -7.80 -21.27
C ARG A 564 -58.07 -7.86 -19.85
N ARG A 565 -57.57 -6.89 -19.07
CA ARG A 565 -58.17 -6.08 -17.98
C ARG A 565 -58.37 -6.76 -16.61
N TYR A 566 -57.61 -6.32 -15.61
CA TYR A 566 -58.09 -5.50 -14.48
C TYR A 566 -56.87 -4.91 -13.75
N ALA A 567 -56.89 -3.59 -13.53
CA ALA A 567 -55.93 -2.92 -12.66
C ALA A 567 -56.29 -3.23 -11.20
N ARG A 568 -55.35 -3.79 -10.44
CA ARG A 568 -55.35 -3.77 -8.98
C ARG A 568 -53.98 -3.30 -8.51
N VAL A 569 -53.96 -2.11 -7.93
CA VAL A 569 -52.84 -1.56 -7.19
C VAL A 569 -52.75 -2.36 -5.88
N LEU A 570 -51.73 -3.21 -5.77
CA LEU A 570 -51.35 -3.87 -4.52
C LEU A 570 -50.21 -3.05 -3.90
N ILE A 571 -50.55 -2.28 -2.87
CA ILE A 571 -49.57 -1.65 -1.98
C ILE A 571 -49.18 -2.71 -0.95
N PHE A 572 -47.97 -3.23 -1.03
CA PHE A 572 -47.39 -4.04 0.04
C PHE A 572 -46.82 -3.12 1.12
N TYR A 573 -47.43 -3.14 2.31
CA TYR A 573 -46.83 -2.62 3.53
C TYR A 573 -45.92 -3.69 4.14
N SER A 574 -44.65 -3.34 4.34
CA SER A 574 -43.69 -4.15 5.11
C SER A 574 -43.87 -3.88 6.61
N PRO A 575 -44.01 -4.89 7.47
CA PRO A 575 -44.14 -4.71 8.91
C PRO A 575 -42.78 -4.84 9.60
N SER A 576 -42.13 -3.72 9.90
CA SER A 576 -40.99 -3.72 10.84
C SER A 576 -40.57 -2.30 11.23
N SER A 577 -41.31 -1.68 12.15
CA SER A 577 -40.79 -0.66 13.08
C SER A 577 -41.88 -0.28 14.09
N LEU A 578 -42.01 -1.10 15.14
CA LEU A 578 -42.71 -0.75 16.37
C LEU A 578 -41.81 -1.22 17.49
N TYR A 579 -40.96 -0.32 17.98
CA TYR A 579 -40.64 -0.12 19.40
C TYR A 579 -39.85 1.19 19.51
N ASP A 580 -40.21 1.96 20.54
CA ASP A 580 -39.58 3.18 21.05
C ASP A 580 -40.02 4.53 20.46
N LEU A 581 -41.24 4.94 20.85
CA LEU A 581 -41.49 6.33 21.20
C LEU A 581 -42.48 6.41 22.38
N LEU A 582 -41.95 6.70 23.58
CA LEU A 582 -42.73 7.21 24.70
C LEU A 582 -41.95 8.36 25.35
N ILE A 583 -42.61 9.53 25.33
CA ILE A 583 -42.51 10.65 26.29
C ILE A 583 -41.31 11.62 26.14
N HIS A 584 -41.50 12.74 25.42
CA HIS A 584 -41.81 14.02 26.07
C HIS A 584 -42.18 15.11 25.05
N SER A 585 -43.36 15.67 25.27
CA SER A 585 -43.92 16.87 24.67
C SER A 585 -43.11 18.14 24.97
N LYS A 586 -42.92 19.01 23.98
CA LYS A 586 -43.28 20.45 24.08
C LYS A 586 -43.23 21.10 22.70
N VAL A 587 -44.42 21.25 22.14
CA VAL A 587 -44.73 22.11 20.99
C VAL A 587 -44.76 23.56 21.49
N ARG A 588 -44.10 24.47 20.76
CA ARG A 588 -44.33 25.92 20.87
C ARG A 588 -44.67 26.42 19.46
N TRP A 589 -45.94 26.74 19.26
CA TRP A 589 -46.42 27.47 18.10
C TRP A 589 -46.08 28.96 18.27
N GLY A 590 -45.57 29.58 17.21
CA GLY A 590 -45.47 31.02 17.06
C GLY A 590 -46.04 31.38 15.69
N PHE A 591 -47.17 32.08 15.70
CA PHE A 591 -47.79 32.71 14.53
C PHE A 591 -47.12 34.05 14.26
N VAL A 592 -46.83 34.34 12.98
CA VAL A 592 -47.42 35.44 12.20
C VAL A 592 -47.73 34.89 10.82
#